data_AF-V4SUL9-F1
#
_entry.id   AF-V4SUL9-F1
#
_cell.length_a   1.000
_cell.length_b   1.000
_cell.length_c   1.000
_cell.angle_alpha   90.00
_cell.angle_beta   90.00
_cell.angle_gamma   90.00
#
_symmetry.space_group_name_H-M   'P 1'
#
loop_
_entity.id
_entity.type
_entity.pdbx_description
1 polymer ?
#
loop_
_entity_poly.entity_id
_entity_poly.type
_entity_poly.pdbx_seq_one_letter_code
_entity_poly.pdbx_strand_id
1 'polypeptide(L)'
;MIIPVRCFTCGKVIGNKWDTYLDLLQADYPEGDALDALGLVRYCCRRMLMTHVDLIEKLLNYNKFASNENTIVELTEKLRRNGTIEALVLNGDESIKLNLCVADF
;
A
#
# COMPACT_ATOMS: atom_id res chain seq x y z
N MET A 1 9.67 -0.16 -1.05
CA MET A 1 8.50 0.43 -1.75
C MET A 1 8.13 -0.55 -2.83
N ILE A 2 6.84 -0.69 -3.16
CA ILE A 2 6.29 -1.73 -4.05
C ILE A 2 7.13 -1.98 -5.32
N ILE A 3 7.19 -3.25 -5.76
CA ILE A 3 7.88 -3.65 -6.99
C ILE A 3 7.43 -2.83 -8.19
N PRO A 4 8.36 -2.46 -9.09
CA PRO A 4 8.00 -1.79 -10.33
C PRO A 4 7.14 -2.72 -11.22
N VAL A 5 6.05 -2.17 -11.76
CA VAL A 5 5.14 -2.90 -12.66
C VAL A 5 5.88 -3.48 -13.88
N ARG A 6 6.85 -2.73 -14.42
CA ARG A 6 7.70 -3.13 -15.55
C ARG A 6 9.18 -2.91 -15.21
N CYS A 7 10.04 -3.70 -15.84
CA CYS A 7 11.49 -3.47 -15.75
C CYS A 7 11.89 -2.14 -16.41
N PHE A 8 12.70 -1.34 -15.72
CA PHE A 8 13.19 -0.05 -16.21
C PHE A 8 14.04 -0.12 -17.49
N THR A 9 14.65 -1.27 -17.78
CA THR A 9 15.49 -1.43 -18.98
C THR A 9 14.77 -2.17 -20.10
N CYS A 10 14.16 -3.33 -19.80
CA CYS A 10 13.59 -4.22 -20.81
C CYS A 10 12.10 -3.95 -21.10
N GLY A 11 11.39 -3.20 -20.24
CA GLY A 11 9.94 -2.96 -20.35
C GLY A 11 9.05 -4.19 -20.10
N LYS A 12 9.65 -5.37 -19.84
CA LYS A 12 8.94 -6.62 -19.51
C LYS A 12 8.13 -6.41 -18.23
N VAL A 13 6.93 -6.97 -18.20
CA VAL A 13 6.06 -6.96 -17.00
C VAL A 13 6.68 -7.83 -15.92
N ILE A 14 6.83 -7.27 -14.72
CA ILE A 14 7.46 -7.91 -13.56
C ILE A 14 6.56 -7.91 -12.33
N GLY A 15 5.67 -6.92 -12.18
CA GLY A 15 4.84 -6.79 -10.98
C GLY A 15 4.01 -8.03 -10.63
N ASN A 16 3.64 -8.85 -11.61
CA ASN A 16 2.87 -10.08 -11.43
C ASN A 16 3.69 -11.32 -11.01
N LYS A 17 5.02 -11.19 -10.86
CA LYS A 17 5.92 -12.32 -10.58
C LYS A 17 6.45 -12.33 -9.15
N TRP A 18 6.19 -11.29 -8.38
CA TRP A 18 6.75 -11.14 -7.03
C TRP A 18 6.23 -12.20 -6.07
N ASP A 19 4.92 -12.40 -6.03
CA ASP A 19 4.29 -13.33 -5.08
C ASP A 19 4.78 -14.77 -5.35
N THR A 20 4.79 -15.18 -6.62
CA THR A 20 5.33 -16.49 -7.03
C THR A 20 6.83 -16.64 -6.71
N TYR A 21 7.61 -15.55 -6.77
CA TYR A 21 9.02 -15.58 -6.37
C TYR A 21 9.16 -15.82 -4.86
N LEU A 22 8.34 -15.17 -4.04
CA LEU A 22 8.31 -15.40 -2.58
C LEU A 22 7.89 -16.82 -2.23
N ASP A 23 6.86 -17.36 -2.90
CA ASP A 23 6.41 -18.75 -2.70
C ASP A 23 7.53 -19.76 -3.00
N LEU A 24 8.32 -19.53 -4.06
CA LEU A 24 9.46 -20.38 -4.41
C LEU A 24 10.58 -20.31 -3.37
N LEU A 25 10.88 -19.11 -2.84
CA LEU A 25 11.87 -18.95 -1.78
C LEU A 25 11.43 -19.60 -0.47
N GLN A 26 10.13 -19.55 -0.14
CA GLN A 26 9.57 -20.26 1.02
C GLN A 26 9.64 -21.79 0.86
N ALA A 27 9.66 -22.28 -0.38
CA ALA A 27 9.84 -23.69 -0.70
C ALA A 27 11.33 -24.12 -0.76
N ASP A 28 12.26 -23.31 -0.23
CA ASP A 28 13.71 -23.56 -0.22
C ASP A 28 14.35 -23.75 -1.62
N TYR A 29 13.77 -23.14 -2.67
CA TYR A 29 14.45 -23.06 -3.96
C TYR A 29 15.61 -22.05 -3.92
N PRO A 30 16.75 -22.33 -4.58
CA PRO A 30 17.81 -21.35 -4.72
C PRO A 30 17.35 -20.17 -5.60
N GLU A 31 17.80 -18.95 -5.28
CA GLU A 31 17.24 -17.73 -5.90
C GLU A 31 17.46 -17.69 -7.42
N GLY A 32 18.58 -18.25 -7.90
CA GLY A 32 18.88 -18.37 -9.31
C GLY A 32 17.82 -19.18 -10.06
N ASP A 33 17.54 -20.39 -9.58
CA ASP A 33 16.60 -21.31 -10.23
C ASP A 33 15.16 -20.80 -10.14
N ALA A 34 14.81 -20.11 -9.04
CA ALA A 34 13.51 -19.46 -8.91
C ALA A 34 13.29 -18.39 -10.00
N LEU A 35 14.31 -17.57 -10.30
CA LEU A 35 14.25 -16.57 -11.37
C LEU A 35 14.19 -17.19 -12.76
N ASP A 36 14.84 -18.34 -12.95
CA ASP A 36 14.77 -19.14 -14.18
C ASP A 36 13.39 -19.76 -14.39
N ALA A 37 12.78 -20.32 -13.34
CA ALA A 37 11.42 -20.84 -13.36
C ALA A 37 10.37 -19.76 -13.73
N LEU A 38 10.61 -18.51 -13.33
CA LEU A 38 9.79 -17.35 -13.70
C LEU A 38 10.03 -16.86 -15.14
N GLY A 39 10.96 -17.47 -15.90
CA GLY A 39 11.27 -17.11 -17.28
C GLY A 39 11.98 -15.76 -17.41
N LEU A 40 12.77 -15.36 -16.42
CA LEU A 40 13.54 -14.11 -16.42
C LEU A 40 14.96 -14.32 -16.94
N VAL A 41 15.12 -14.59 -18.24
CA VAL A 41 16.45 -14.81 -18.84
C VAL A 41 17.40 -13.59 -18.79
N ARG A 42 16.89 -12.36 -18.93
CA ARG A 42 17.74 -11.16 -18.98
C ARG A 42 18.08 -10.64 -17.59
N TYR A 43 19.36 -10.34 -17.37
CA TYR A 43 19.89 -9.79 -16.11
C TYR A 43 19.15 -8.53 -15.64
N CYS A 44 18.76 -7.65 -16.57
CA CYS A 44 18.08 -6.40 -16.24
C CYS A 44 16.69 -6.63 -15.62
N CYS A 45 16.00 -7.67 -16.06
CA CYS A 45 14.70 -8.03 -15.52
C CYS A 45 14.89 -8.79 -14.17
N ARG A 46 15.96 -9.60 -14.01
CA ARG A 46 16.30 -10.27 -12.73
C ARG A 46 16.63 -9.31 -11.60
N ARG A 47 17.40 -8.25 -11.88
CA ARG A 47 17.80 -7.26 -10.87
C ARG A 47 16.59 -6.64 -10.16
N MET A 48 15.46 -6.51 -10.87
CA MET A 48 14.24 -5.91 -10.32
C MET A 48 13.64 -6.73 -9.18
N LEU A 49 13.78 -8.06 -9.18
CA LEU A 49 13.33 -8.90 -8.06
C LEU A 49 14.44 -9.08 -7.02
N MET A 50 15.68 -9.38 -7.44
CA MET A 50 16.79 -9.65 -6.51
C MET A 50 17.05 -8.50 -5.54
N THR A 51 16.96 -7.24 -6.00
CA THR A 51 17.28 -6.07 -5.17
C THR A 51 16.04 -5.38 -4.62
N HIS A 52 14.84 -5.95 -4.83
CA HIS A 52 13.64 -5.34 -4.31
C HIS A 52 13.57 -5.51 -2.80
N VAL A 53 13.32 -4.42 -2.09
CA VAL A 53 13.01 -4.42 -0.67
C VAL A 53 11.61 -3.85 -0.50
N ASP A 54 10.68 -4.68 -0.05
CA ASP A 54 9.36 -4.18 0.28
C ASP A 54 9.42 -3.38 1.59
N LEU A 55 9.07 -2.12 1.49
CA LEU A 55 9.03 -1.21 2.63
C LEU A 55 7.60 -0.76 2.92
N ILE A 56 6.61 -1.19 2.10
CA ILE A 56 5.24 -0.73 2.25
C ILE A 56 4.66 -1.15 3.60
N GLU A 57 4.92 -2.38 4.03
CA GLU A 57 4.47 -2.91 5.32
C GLU A 57 4.93 -2.06 6.49
N LYS A 58 6.16 -1.55 6.43
CA LYS A 58 6.72 -0.69 7.48
C LYS A 58 6.16 0.73 7.40
N LEU A 59 5.90 1.23 6.19
CA LEU A 59 5.36 2.57 5.97
C LEU A 59 3.87 2.69 6.31
N LEU A 60 3.09 1.61 6.14
CA LEU A 60 1.67 1.57 6.51
C LEU A 60 1.43 1.84 7.99
N ASN A 61 2.41 1.54 8.84
CA ASN A 61 2.35 1.81 10.28
C ASN A 61 2.49 3.31 10.61
N TYR A 62 2.96 4.14 9.68
CA TYR A 62 3.10 5.58 9.87
C TYR A 62 1.88 6.31 9.30
N ASN A 63 0.75 6.20 9.98
CA ASN A 63 -0.41 7.01 9.65
C ASN A 63 -0.23 8.44 10.21
N LYS A 64 -0.14 9.44 9.32
CA LYS A 64 0.02 10.86 9.68
C LYS A 64 -1.18 11.42 10.46
N PHE A 65 -2.35 10.81 10.30
CA PHE A 65 -3.59 11.24 10.97
C PHE A 65 -3.82 10.54 12.31
N ALA A 66 -3.18 9.40 12.55
CA ALA A 66 -3.39 8.59 13.76
C ALA A 66 -2.77 9.19 15.03
N SER A 67 -1.75 10.06 14.92
CA SER A 67 -1.21 10.76 16.09
C SER A 67 -2.20 11.78 16.69
N ASN A 68 -3.22 12.17 15.93
CA ASN A 68 -4.31 13.05 16.40
C ASN A 68 -5.64 12.30 16.60
N GLU A 69 -5.82 11.14 15.98
CA GLU A 69 -7.07 10.37 16.08
C GLU A 69 -7.20 9.58 17.39
N ASN A 70 -6.13 9.19 18.07
CA ASN A 70 -6.28 8.47 19.34
C ASN A 70 -7.02 9.33 20.39
N THR A 71 -6.80 10.64 20.38
CA THR A 71 -7.56 11.62 21.18
C THR A 71 -8.95 11.88 20.58
N ILE A 72 -9.08 12.01 19.26
CA ILE A 72 -10.36 12.33 18.61
C ILE A 72 -11.33 11.15 18.66
N VAL A 73 -10.91 9.91 18.45
CA VAL A 73 -11.75 8.70 18.56
C VAL A 73 -12.18 8.48 20.01
N GLU A 74 -11.28 8.65 21.00
CA GLU A 74 -11.67 8.63 22.42
C GLU A 74 -12.67 9.74 22.78
N LEU A 75 -12.50 10.95 22.25
CA LEU A 75 -13.41 12.08 22.47
C LEU A 75 -14.75 11.87 21.74
N THR A 76 -14.73 11.34 20.52
CA THR A 76 -15.93 11.05 19.71
C THR A 76 -16.72 9.89 20.32
N GLU A 77 -16.05 8.87 20.87
CA GLU A 77 -16.70 7.80 21.62
C GLU A 77 -17.25 8.26 22.98
N LYS A 78 -16.55 9.16 23.70
CA LYS A 78 -17.06 9.80 24.92
C LYS A 78 -18.27 10.71 24.65
N LEU A 79 -18.28 11.42 23.51
CA LEU A 79 -19.40 12.28 23.09
C LEU A 79 -20.60 11.47 22.56
N ARG A 80 -20.38 10.32 21.91
CA ARG A 80 -21.44 9.40 21.46
C ARG A 80 -22.25 8.81 22.63
N ARG A 81 -21.64 8.67 23.83
CA ARG A 81 -22.34 8.23 25.05
C ARG A 81 -23.17 9.33 25.71
N ASN A 82 -22.92 10.61 25.40
CA ASN A 82 -23.54 11.75 26.09
C ASN A 82 -24.68 12.42 25.30
N GLY A 83 -25.08 11.85 24.15
CA GLY A 83 -26.37 12.14 23.53
C GLY A 83 -26.57 13.54 22.94
N THR A 84 -25.51 14.27 22.60
CA THR A 84 -25.60 15.53 21.85
C THR A 84 -25.03 15.36 20.44
N ILE A 85 -25.92 15.35 19.45
CA ILE A 85 -25.57 15.60 18.05
C ILE A 85 -25.14 17.06 17.95
N GLU A 86 -23.87 17.30 17.66
CA GLU A 86 -23.33 18.37 16.79
C GLU A 86 -21.84 18.57 17.13
N ALA A 87 -20.97 18.23 16.20
CA ALA A 87 -19.64 18.80 16.15
C ALA A 87 -19.27 18.99 14.68
N LEU A 88 -19.47 20.23 14.22
CA LEU A 88 -18.82 20.75 13.03
C LEU A 88 -17.32 20.47 13.13
N VAL A 89 -16.79 19.66 12.22
CA VAL A 89 -15.37 19.75 11.86
C VAL A 89 -15.25 20.93 10.89
N LEU A 90 -15.28 22.14 11.45
CA LEU A 90 -14.65 23.29 10.80
C LEU A 90 -13.27 23.41 11.42
N ASN A 91 -12.24 23.11 10.63
CA ASN A 91 -11.03 23.93 10.56
C ASN A 91 -10.24 23.55 9.30
N GLY A 92 -10.48 24.35 8.26
CA GLY A 92 -9.50 24.86 7.30
C GLY A 92 -8.43 23.92 6.76
N ASP A 93 -8.72 23.32 5.61
CA ASP A 93 -7.99 23.63 4.38
C ASP A 93 -8.99 23.59 3.22
N GLU A 94 -9.11 24.72 2.51
CA GLU A 94 -10.01 24.90 1.37
C GLU A 94 -9.63 24.02 0.17
N SER A 95 -10.64 23.71 -0.65
CA SER A 95 -10.68 22.87 -1.86
C SER A 95 -10.82 21.37 -1.55
N ILE A 96 -11.96 20.73 -1.82
CA ILE A 96 -12.71 20.72 -3.08
C ILE A 96 -14.21 20.53 -2.76
N LYS A 97 -15.02 21.49 -3.22
CA LYS A 97 -16.42 21.23 -3.55
C LYS A 97 -16.45 20.14 -4.62
N LEU A 98 -16.99 18.97 -4.32
CA LEU A 98 -17.83 18.28 -5.29
C LEU A 98 -19.02 17.69 -4.55
N ASN A 99 -20.10 18.47 -4.63
CA ASN A 99 -21.51 18.10 -4.55
C ASN A 99 -21.86 16.76 -3.92
N LEU A 100 -22.57 16.88 -2.80
CA LEU A 100 -23.69 16.03 -2.41
C LEU A 100 -24.64 15.78 -3.61
N CYS A 101 -25.30 14.61 -3.59
CA CYS A 101 -26.23 14.04 -4.59
C CYS A 101 -25.49 13.12 -5.57
N VAL A 102 -25.44 11.79 -5.38
CA VAL A 102 -26.61 10.89 -5.36
C VAL A 102 -26.31 9.67 -4.47
N ALA A 103 -27.11 9.48 -3.43
CA ALA A 103 -27.47 8.14 -2.98
C ALA A 103 -28.67 7.69 -3.83
N ASP A 104 -28.76 6.39 -4.11
CA ASP A 104 -29.91 5.67 -4.67
C ASP A 104 -30.14 5.73 -6.20
N PHE A 105 -29.24 5.08 -6.98
CA PHE A 105 -29.60 4.13 -8.05
C PHE A 105 -28.39 3.26 -8.45
#